data_AF-A0A7C3HJI4-F1
#
_entry.id   AF-A0A7C3HJI4-F1
#
_cell.length_a   1.000
_cell.length_b   1.000
_cell.length_c   1.000
_cell.angle_alpha   90.00
_cell.angle_beta   90.00
_cell.angle_gamma   90.00
#
_symmetry.space_group_name_H-M   'P 1'
#
loop_
_entity.id
_entity.type
_entity.pdbx_description
1 polymer ?
#
loop_
_entity_poly.entity_id
_entity_poly.type
_entity_poly.pdbx_seq_one_letter_code
_entity_poly.pdbx_strand_id
1 'polypeptide(L)'
;MKSNPCLTVLIGGQRAAGQSEPTILKMLCCAFAAKRRTLNCELRQGQEQLAVRPSLRFWPTIALVTCPLGELVGKRRSPFKTVILCPFIFALTSLQHGWAQSGDPWESFKLLYSFDAWAGQTKTRYERLVTNWIPEFDSMGVTNFLLRDEAAWTNFQKDTHYIFHPSDAPAVDVQLKISERQDVTNAHLAMLERFFVAAAPQPFPLGSSLGVDVGDRCYLGWGPVGDSVSFLRNNVFVSLSASGYSVLSLAQKLDSELVIRSFAGPVLLQPGISERAFHLSVPTVAGKTYVIESTDSLATTNWTALPPFPGDGTIRRVTVPAWSPHQFFRLRIQ
;
A
#
# COMPACT_ATOMS: atom_id res chain seq x y z
N MET A 1 -17.56 14.59 -66.99
CA MET A 1 -16.65 14.02 -65.97
C MET A 1 -17.51 13.25 -64.98
N LYS A 2 -17.71 11.95 -65.23
CA LYS A 2 -17.06 10.82 -64.54
C LYS A 2 -17.29 10.80 -63.02
N SER A 3 -18.10 9.82 -62.66
CA SER A 3 -18.64 9.39 -61.37
C SER A 3 -17.63 8.66 -60.47
N ASN A 4 -17.75 8.88 -59.14
CA ASN A 4 -17.66 7.95 -57.98
C ASN A 4 -16.48 6.93 -57.85
N PRO A 5 -16.08 6.50 -56.62
CA PRO A 5 -17.01 6.13 -55.54
C PRO A 5 -16.69 6.51 -54.08
N CYS A 6 -17.80 6.57 -53.32
CA CYS A 6 -17.94 6.42 -51.88
C CYS A 6 -17.51 5.04 -51.39
N LEU A 7 -16.84 4.98 -50.23
CA LEU A 7 -16.63 3.76 -49.46
C LEU A 7 -17.62 3.74 -48.29
N THR A 8 -18.55 2.78 -48.31
CA THR A 8 -19.43 2.42 -47.19
C THR A 8 -18.93 1.11 -46.62
N VAL A 9 -18.62 1.06 -45.33
CA VAL A 9 -18.31 -0.20 -44.62
C VAL A 9 -19.52 -0.56 -43.77
N LEU A 10 -20.24 -1.59 -44.20
CA LEU A 10 -21.24 -2.31 -43.42
C LEU A 10 -20.54 -3.47 -42.70
N ILE A 11 -20.56 -3.47 -41.37
CA ILE A 11 -20.29 -4.70 -40.60
C ILE A 11 -21.65 -5.24 -40.15
N GLY A 12 -22.17 -6.19 -40.93
CA GLY A 12 -23.32 -7.01 -40.55
C GLY A 12 -22.86 -8.20 -39.72
N GLY A 13 -23.24 -8.23 -38.45
CA GLY A 13 -23.16 -9.42 -37.61
C GLY A 13 -24.55 -10.02 -37.43
N GLN A 14 -24.85 -11.12 -38.11
CA GLN A 14 -26.02 -11.94 -37.82
C GLN A 14 -25.93 -12.48 -36.38
N ARG A 15 -26.97 -12.25 -35.56
CA ARG A 15 -27.17 -12.98 -34.30
C ARG A 15 -27.94 -14.25 -34.58
N ALA A 16 -27.35 -15.40 -34.25
CA ALA A 16 -28.08 -16.64 -34.04
C ALA A 16 -28.84 -16.55 -32.70
N ALA A 17 -30.11 -16.94 -32.73
CA ALA A 17 -30.94 -17.08 -31.54
C ALA A 17 -30.49 -18.29 -30.71
N GLY A 18 -30.35 -18.10 -29.40
CA GLY A 18 -30.15 -19.19 -28.44
C GLY A 18 -28.78 -19.22 -27.76
N GLN A 19 -28.51 -18.26 -26.88
CA GLN A 19 -27.54 -18.43 -25.80
C GLN A 19 -28.08 -17.77 -24.53
N SER A 20 -28.06 -18.55 -23.45
CA SER A 20 -28.46 -18.20 -22.09
C SER A 20 -27.68 -17.01 -21.54
N GLU A 21 -28.36 -16.13 -20.81
CA GLU A 21 -27.74 -15.04 -20.03
C GLU A 21 -26.60 -15.55 -19.13
N PRO A 22 -25.49 -14.80 -18.98
CA PRO A 22 -24.46 -15.15 -18.02
C PRO A 22 -24.96 -14.89 -16.59
N THR A 23 -24.92 -15.94 -15.77
CA THR A 23 -25.29 -16.07 -14.35
C THR A 23 -24.63 -15.03 -13.40
N ILE A 24 -23.72 -14.20 -13.90
CA ILE A 24 -22.94 -13.22 -13.12
C ILE A 24 -23.84 -12.08 -12.57
N LEU A 25 -24.92 -11.71 -13.26
CA LEU A 25 -25.82 -10.66 -12.79
C LEU A 25 -26.66 -11.09 -11.57
N LYS A 26 -26.87 -12.40 -11.36
CA LYS A 26 -27.60 -12.92 -10.19
C LYS A 26 -26.76 -12.96 -8.91
N MET A 27 -25.43 -13.08 -9.01
CA MET A 27 -24.57 -13.11 -7.82
C MET A 27 -24.44 -11.74 -7.13
N LEU A 28 -24.43 -10.64 -7.91
CA LEU A 28 -24.32 -9.29 -7.37
C LEU A 28 -25.57 -8.83 -6.59
N CYS A 29 -26.76 -9.31 -6.97
CA CYS A 29 -27.98 -9.04 -6.21
C CYS A 29 -28.06 -9.82 -4.89
N CYS A 30 -27.51 -11.04 -4.82
CA CYS A 30 -27.53 -11.84 -3.59
C CYS A 30 -26.55 -11.33 -2.51
N ALA A 31 -25.41 -10.76 -2.92
CA ALA A 31 -24.45 -10.18 -1.97
C ALA A 31 -25.00 -8.95 -1.21
N PHE A 32 -25.97 -8.23 -1.79
CA PHE A 32 -26.60 -7.08 -1.15
C PHE A 32 -27.78 -7.43 -0.23
N ALA A 33 -28.39 -8.62 -0.37
CA ALA A 33 -29.47 -9.08 0.50
C ALA A 33 -28.98 -9.65 1.85
N ALA A 34 -27.71 -10.06 1.95
CA ALA A 34 -27.18 -10.73 3.14
C ALA A 34 -26.74 -9.79 4.28
N LYS A 35 -26.75 -8.47 4.09
CA LYS A 35 -26.30 -7.48 5.10
C LYS A 35 -27.38 -6.48 5.55
N ARG A 36 -28.65 -6.89 5.54
CA ARG A 36 -29.76 -6.19 6.21
C ARG A 36 -30.64 -7.17 7.00
N ARG A 37 -30.25 -7.45 8.24
CA ARG A 37 -31.17 -7.70 9.36
C ARG A 37 -31.00 -6.47 10.26
N THR A 38 -31.99 -5.64 10.59
CA THR A 38 -33.40 -5.88 10.91
C THR A 38 -34.13 -4.55 10.71
N LEU A 39 -35.18 -4.50 9.88
CA LEU A 39 -36.24 -3.49 9.95
C LEU A 39 -37.46 -4.08 9.22
N ASN A 40 -38.48 -4.44 9.99
CA ASN A 40 -39.77 -4.89 9.49
C ASN A 40 -40.48 -3.72 8.79
N CYS A 41 -40.73 -3.84 7.49
CA CYS A 41 -41.73 -3.04 6.79
C CYS A 41 -42.63 -3.98 5.99
N GLU A 42 -43.89 -4.04 6.38
CA GLU A 42 -44.97 -4.69 5.62
C GLU A 42 -45.15 -3.97 4.28
N LEU A 43 -45.05 -4.72 3.18
CA LEU A 43 -45.33 -4.24 1.84
C LEU A 43 -46.81 -4.55 1.51
N ARG A 44 -47.67 -3.53 1.49
CA ARG A 44 -49.00 -3.62 0.88
C ARG A 44 -48.88 -3.48 -0.64
N GLN A 45 -49.34 -4.48 -1.37
CA GLN A 45 -49.49 -4.44 -2.83
C GLN A 45 -50.71 -3.59 -3.21
N GLY A 46 -50.49 -2.52 -3.96
CA GLY A 46 -51.51 -1.83 -4.75
C GLY A 46 -51.12 -1.89 -6.22
N GLN A 47 -51.93 -2.57 -7.04
CA GLN A 47 -51.82 -2.56 -8.50
C GLN A 47 -52.47 -1.29 -9.06
N GLU A 48 -51.71 -0.45 -9.75
CA GLU A 48 -52.23 0.46 -10.76
C GLU A 48 -51.54 0.18 -12.10
N GLN A 49 -52.35 -0.12 -13.11
CA GLN A 49 -51.91 -0.29 -14.49
C GLN A 49 -51.84 1.09 -15.16
N LEU A 50 -50.66 1.46 -15.67
CA LEU A 50 -50.53 2.57 -16.62
C LEU A 50 -50.11 2.03 -18.00
N ALA A 51 -50.92 2.36 -19.00
CA ALA A 51 -50.72 1.98 -20.40
C ALA A 51 -49.53 2.73 -21.03
N VAL A 52 -48.68 2.00 -21.76
CA VAL A 52 -47.53 2.55 -22.51
C VAL A 52 -47.86 2.53 -24.01
N ARG A 53 -47.77 3.69 -24.68
CA ARG A 53 -47.64 3.79 -26.14
C ARG A 53 -46.17 4.03 -26.52
N PRO A 54 -45.68 3.49 -27.65
CA PRO A 54 -44.27 3.59 -28.01
C PRO A 54 -44.01 4.74 -28.99
N SER A 55 -43.06 5.62 -28.68
CA SER A 55 -42.30 6.36 -29.70
C SER A 55 -40.98 6.95 -29.17
N LEU A 56 -39.89 6.45 -29.74
CA LEU A 56 -38.67 7.16 -30.20
C LEU A 56 -38.05 8.27 -29.32
N ARG A 57 -36.93 7.91 -28.67
CA ARG A 57 -35.54 8.42 -28.88
C ARG A 57 -34.73 8.21 -27.59
N PHE A 58 -33.71 7.36 -27.65
CA PHE A 58 -32.76 7.13 -26.57
C PHE A 58 -31.83 8.35 -26.42
N TRP A 59 -32.02 9.10 -25.33
CA TRP A 59 -31.00 9.93 -24.70
C TRP A 59 -30.84 9.39 -23.26
N PRO A 60 -29.62 9.26 -22.71
CA PRO A 60 -29.47 8.82 -21.34
C PRO A 60 -29.96 9.94 -20.42
N THR A 61 -31.18 9.76 -19.91
CA THR A 61 -31.73 10.62 -18.86
C THR A 61 -31.08 10.19 -17.56
N ILE A 62 -30.31 11.09 -16.94
CA ILE A 62 -29.79 10.90 -15.58
C ILE A 62 -30.99 10.84 -14.64
N ALA A 63 -31.33 9.64 -14.16
CA ALA A 63 -32.32 9.47 -13.12
C ALA A 63 -31.73 9.90 -11.78
N LEU A 64 -32.05 11.12 -11.36
CA LEU A 64 -31.85 11.59 -9.99
C LEU A 64 -32.84 10.85 -9.09
N VAL A 65 -32.37 9.78 -8.43
CA VAL A 65 -33.13 9.15 -7.35
C VAL A 65 -33.06 10.08 -6.14
N THR A 66 -34.08 10.92 -5.99
CA THR A 66 -34.32 11.65 -4.74
C THR A 66 -35.09 10.71 -3.82
N CYS A 67 -34.47 10.26 -2.72
CA CYS A 67 -35.22 9.65 -1.64
C CYS A 67 -35.98 10.77 -0.90
N PRO A 68 -37.30 10.68 -0.72
CA PRO A 68 -37.98 11.58 0.20
C PRO A 68 -37.52 11.25 1.62
N LEU A 69 -36.77 12.18 2.24
CA LEU A 69 -36.60 12.15 3.69
C LEU A 69 -37.97 12.39 4.32
N GLY A 70 -38.51 11.39 4.98
CA GLY A 70 -39.70 11.54 5.83
C GLY A 70 -39.47 12.64 6.86
N GLU A 71 -40.48 13.47 7.06
CA GLU A 71 -40.52 14.58 7.99
C GLU A 71 -40.19 14.12 9.41
N LEU A 72 -39.00 14.52 9.91
CA LEU A 72 -38.77 14.65 11.34
C LEU A 72 -38.90 16.14 11.68
N VAL A 73 -40.07 16.47 12.24
CA VAL A 73 -40.39 17.78 12.79
C VAL A 73 -39.48 18.07 13.98
N GLY A 74 -38.58 19.05 13.84
CA GLY A 74 -37.70 19.46 14.95
C GLY A 74 -36.67 20.54 14.60
N LYS A 75 -37.13 21.79 14.47
CA LYS A 75 -36.38 23.07 14.56
C LYS A 75 -34.84 23.02 14.68
N ARG A 76 -34.12 23.44 13.63
CA ARG A 76 -33.29 24.68 13.56
C ARG A 76 -32.62 24.77 12.18
N ARG A 77 -32.66 25.96 11.59
CA ARG A 77 -32.18 26.28 10.24
C ARG A 77 -30.64 26.33 10.20
N SER A 78 -30.01 25.62 9.26
CA SER A 78 -28.76 26.05 8.62
C SER A 78 -28.81 25.69 7.12
N PRO A 79 -28.31 26.54 6.20
CA PRO A 79 -28.34 26.26 4.77
C PRO A 79 -26.96 25.81 4.30
N PHE A 80 -26.67 24.51 4.37
CA PHE A 80 -25.63 23.90 3.54
C PHE A 80 -26.22 22.66 2.87
N LYS A 81 -26.71 22.85 1.64
CA LYS A 81 -26.96 21.73 0.72
C LYS A 81 -25.61 21.28 0.17
N THR A 82 -24.92 20.43 0.93
CA THR A 82 -23.77 19.70 0.39
C THR A 82 -24.31 18.66 -0.58
N VAL A 83 -24.20 18.94 -1.88
CA VAL A 83 -24.38 17.92 -2.92
C VAL A 83 -23.18 16.98 -2.82
N ILE A 84 -23.32 15.91 -2.04
CA ILE A 84 -22.38 14.79 -2.07
C ILE A 84 -22.65 14.06 -3.39
N LEU A 85 -21.99 14.51 -4.46
CA LEU A 85 -21.85 13.71 -5.67
C LEU A 85 -21.13 12.43 -5.28
N CYS A 86 -21.87 11.33 -5.28
CA CYS A 86 -21.39 10.04 -4.81
C CYS A 86 -20.24 9.57 -5.75
N PRO A 87 -18.99 9.44 -5.26
CA PRO A 87 -17.86 8.98 -6.08
C PRO A 87 -18.07 7.56 -6.66
N PHE A 88 -19.06 6.82 -6.15
CA PHE A 88 -19.49 5.54 -6.69
C PHE A 88 -19.95 5.60 -8.15
N ILE A 89 -20.67 6.65 -8.58
CA ILE A 89 -21.25 6.70 -9.93
C ILE A 89 -20.17 6.97 -10.97
N PHE A 90 -19.18 7.82 -10.66
CA PHE A 90 -18.06 8.11 -11.56
C PHE A 90 -17.10 6.92 -11.69
N ALA A 91 -16.87 6.16 -10.61
CA ALA A 91 -16.07 4.94 -10.66
C ALA A 91 -16.75 3.85 -11.49
N LEU A 92 -18.07 3.64 -11.34
CA LEU A 92 -18.79 2.60 -12.09
C LEU A 92 -18.85 2.88 -13.60
N THR A 93 -19.03 4.13 -14.02
CA THR A 93 -19.08 4.47 -15.45
C THR A 93 -17.71 4.45 -16.12
N SER A 94 -16.65 4.86 -15.41
CA SER A 94 -15.26 4.76 -15.90
C SER A 94 -14.73 3.32 -15.91
N LEU A 95 -15.07 2.50 -14.90
CA LEU A 95 -14.79 1.06 -14.93
C LEU A 95 -15.50 0.38 -16.10
N GLN A 96 -16.78 0.67 -16.36
CA GLN A 96 -17.52 0.01 -17.45
C GLN A 96 -17.03 0.39 -18.86
N HIS A 97 -16.52 1.61 -19.07
CA HIS A 97 -16.02 2.02 -20.38
C HIS A 97 -14.54 1.67 -20.62
N GLY A 98 -13.71 1.61 -19.57
CA GLY A 98 -12.30 1.24 -19.70
C GLY A 98 -12.08 -0.28 -19.87
N TRP A 99 -12.85 -1.10 -19.14
CA TRP A 99 -12.64 -2.56 -19.12
C TRP A 99 -13.06 -3.25 -20.42
N ALA A 100 -13.91 -2.60 -21.22
CA ALA A 100 -14.49 -3.19 -22.42
C ALA A 100 -13.61 -3.07 -23.67
N GLN A 101 -12.51 -2.30 -23.64
CA GLN A 101 -11.71 -2.02 -24.85
C GLN A 101 -10.26 -2.50 -24.83
N SER A 102 -9.71 -2.99 -23.71
CA SER A 102 -8.29 -3.34 -23.66
C SER A 102 -8.00 -4.56 -22.78
N GLY A 103 -7.73 -5.70 -23.42
CA GLY A 103 -6.79 -6.70 -22.90
C GLY A 103 -7.03 -7.27 -21.50
N ASP A 104 -5.99 -7.87 -20.97
CA ASP A 104 -5.93 -8.53 -19.66
C ASP A 104 -6.43 -7.60 -18.52
N PRO A 105 -7.41 -8.01 -17.69
CA PRO A 105 -7.88 -7.25 -16.53
C PRO A 105 -6.75 -6.77 -15.60
N TRP A 106 -5.64 -7.49 -15.57
CA TRP A 106 -4.45 -7.15 -14.80
C TRP A 106 -3.79 -5.85 -15.26
N GLU A 107 -3.69 -5.61 -16.56
CA GLU A 107 -3.06 -4.39 -17.11
C GLU A 107 -3.95 -3.16 -16.83
N SER A 108 -5.26 -3.33 -16.93
CA SER A 108 -6.22 -2.29 -16.51
C SER A 108 -6.05 -1.94 -15.03
N PHE A 109 -5.78 -2.93 -14.18
CA PHE A 109 -5.56 -2.73 -12.75
C PHE A 109 -4.26 -1.98 -12.45
N LYS A 110 -3.15 -2.30 -13.15
CA LYS A 110 -1.88 -1.55 -13.04
C LYS A 110 -2.06 -0.07 -13.37
N LEU A 111 -2.84 0.23 -14.42
CA LEU A 111 -3.12 1.60 -14.82
C LEU A 111 -3.86 2.40 -13.73
N LEU A 112 -4.78 1.78 -12.99
CA LEU A 112 -5.51 2.43 -11.88
C LEU A 112 -4.57 2.94 -10.78
N TYR A 113 -3.44 2.25 -10.56
CA TYR A 113 -2.43 2.65 -9.59
C TYR A 113 -1.28 3.44 -10.22
N SER A 114 -1.36 3.77 -11.51
CA SER A 114 -0.29 4.38 -12.29
C SER A 114 1.04 3.62 -12.16
N PHE A 115 0.99 2.28 -12.12
CA PHE A 115 2.12 1.40 -11.78
C PHE A 115 3.42 1.77 -12.50
N ASP A 116 3.36 1.97 -13.81
CA ASP A 116 4.54 2.26 -14.64
C ASP A 116 5.28 3.54 -14.26
N ALA A 117 4.59 4.50 -13.61
CA ALA A 117 5.21 5.74 -13.18
C ALA A 117 6.14 5.57 -11.96
N TRP A 118 6.08 4.43 -11.28
CA TRP A 118 6.77 4.25 -9.98
C TRP A 118 7.28 2.83 -9.68
N ALA A 119 6.91 1.85 -10.49
CA ALA A 119 7.47 0.51 -10.42
C ALA A 119 9.01 0.55 -10.40
N GLY A 120 9.63 -0.20 -9.48
CA GLY A 120 11.09 -0.24 -9.34
C GLY A 120 11.74 1.00 -8.72
N GLN A 121 10.98 2.05 -8.40
CA GLN A 121 11.52 3.26 -7.77
C GLN A 121 11.41 3.18 -6.25
N THR A 122 12.46 3.61 -5.56
CA THR A 122 12.49 3.72 -4.10
C THR A 122 12.67 5.18 -3.68
N LYS A 123 12.16 5.58 -2.50
CA LYS A 123 12.41 6.92 -1.93
C LYS A 123 13.89 7.10 -1.59
N THR A 124 14.57 6.01 -1.27
CA THR A 124 15.98 6.00 -0.85
C THR A 124 16.77 5.01 -1.69
N ARG A 125 18.02 5.32 -2.01
CA ARG A 125 18.93 4.36 -2.67
C ARG A 125 19.42 3.35 -1.64
N TYR A 126 18.76 2.20 -1.58
CA TYR A 126 19.19 1.08 -0.74
C TYR A 126 20.41 0.39 -1.36
N GLU A 127 21.27 -0.16 -0.51
CA GLU A 127 22.54 -0.75 -0.93
C GLU A 127 22.46 -2.26 -1.10
N ARG A 128 21.50 -2.88 -0.42
CA ARG A 128 21.26 -4.32 -0.52
C ARG A 128 19.78 -4.63 -0.44
N LEU A 129 19.41 -5.75 -1.03
CA LEU A 129 18.09 -6.34 -0.86
C LEU A 129 17.97 -6.96 0.53
N VAL A 130 16.77 -6.91 1.09
CA VAL A 130 16.41 -7.59 2.33
C VAL A 130 16.11 -9.05 2.02
N THR A 131 16.72 -9.97 2.77
CA THR A 131 16.48 -11.41 2.64
C THR A 131 16.37 -12.06 4.02
N ASN A 132 15.50 -13.06 4.12
CA ASN A 132 15.22 -13.82 5.35
C ASN A 132 14.92 -12.91 6.56
N TRP A 133 14.14 -11.86 6.33
CA TRP A 133 13.82 -10.92 7.39
C TRP A 133 12.79 -11.49 8.37
N ILE A 134 13.14 -11.43 9.66
CA ILE A 134 12.25 -11.69 10.78
C ILE A 134 12.18 -10.39 11.60
N PRO A 135 10.98 -9.78 11.77
CA PRO A 135 10.82 -8.59 12.58
C PRO A 135 11.28 -8.76 14.03
N GLU A 136 11.79 -7.69 14.64
CA GLU A 136 12.13 -7.64 16.07
C GLU A 136 10.87 -7.43 16.94
N PHE A 137 10.04 -8.48 17.02
CA PHE A 137 8.72 -8.43 17.66
C PHE A 137 8.73 -7.98 19.14
N ASP A 138 9.76 -8.33 19.90
CA ASP A 138 9.90 -7.89 21.30
C ASP A 138 9.96 -6.36 21.40
N SER A 139 10.68 -5.70 20.50
CA SER A 139 10.77 -4.23 20.43
C SER A 139 9.44 -3.57 20.03
N MET A 140 8.57 -4.35 19.37
CA MET A 140 7.25 -3.91 18.94
C MET A 140 6.19 -4.10 20.03
N GLY A 141 6.54 -4.74 21.16
CA GLY A 141 5.59 -5.06 22.22
C GLY A 141 4.66 -6.22 21.83
N VAL A 142 5.14 -7.14 21.00
CA VAL A 142 4.42 -8.35 20.61
C VAL A 142 4.93 -9.51 21.46
N THR A 143 4.09 -10.01 22.36
CA THR A 143 4.48 -11.08 23.30
C THR A 143 3.76 -12.41 23.05
N ASN A 144 2.65 -12.38 22.30
CA ASN A 144 1.76 -13.53 22.13
C ASN A 144 1.50 -13.81 20.65
N PHE A 145 2.21 -14.77 20.07
CA PHE A 145 1.94 -15.27 18.72
C PHE A 145 0.84 -16.33 18.73
N LEU A 146 -0.14 -16.15 17.86
CA LEU A 146 -1.15 -17.15 17.54
C LEU A 146 -0.72 -18.03 16.36
N LEU A 147 -0.04 -17.43 15.38
CA LEU A 147 0.44 -18.11 14.18
C LEU A 147 1.78 -17.52 13.74
N ARG A 148 2.69 -18.41 13.33
CA ARG A 148 3.91 -18.10 12.60
C ARG A 148 4.04 -19.09 11.44
N ASP A 149 3.71 -18.62 10.24
CA ASP A 149 3.79 -19.39 9.00
C ASP A 149 4.84 -18.76 8.09
N GLU A 150 6.03 -19.35 8.05
CA GLU A 150 7.16 -18.90 7.24
C GLU A 150 7.34 -19.84 6.05
N ALA A 151 7.06 -19.34 4.84
CA ALA A 151 7.40 -20.10 3.64
C ALA A 151 8.92 -20.24 3.51
N ALA A 152 9.36 -21.33 2.90
CA ALA A 152 10.75 -21.47 2.49
C ALA A 152 11.09 -20.42 1.42
N TRP A 153 12.30 -19.88 1.48
CA TRP A 153 12.83 -19.03 0.41
C TRP A 153 12.97 -19.87 -0.87
N THR A 154 12.06 -19.68 -1.82
CA THR A 154 12.01 -20.45 -3.06
C THR A 154 11.78 -19.49 -4.22
N ASN A 155 12.42 -19.73 -5.37
CA ASN A 155 12.30 -18.87 -6.56
C ASN A 155 12.52 -17.37 -6.27
N PHE A 156 13.47 -17.05 -5.40
CA PHE A 156 13.80 -15.67 -5.01
C PHE A 156 12.65 -14.89 -4.37
N GLN A 157 11.70 -15.59 -3.75
CA GLN A 157 10.63 -15.01 -2.97
C GLN A 157 10.42 -15.77 -1.66
N LYS A 158 9.95 -15.04 -0.65
CA LYS A 158 9.48 -15.60 0.61
C LYS A 158 8.24 -14.84 1.04
N ASP A 159 7.18 -15.58 1.32
CA ASP A 159 5.99 -15.05 1.96
C ASP A 159 5.94 -15.54 3.41
N THR A 160 5.64 -14.64 4.32
CA THR A 160 5.54 -14.95 5.74
C THR A 160 4.27 -14.32 6.30
N HIS A 161 3.58 -15.07 7.15
CA HIS A 161 2.35 -14.66 7.78
C HIS A 161 2.44 -14.86 9.30
N TYR A 162 2.22 -13.77 10.02
CA TYR A 162 2.13 -13.76 11.46
C TYR A 162 0.72 -13.34 11.90
N ILE A 163 0.22 -14.00 12.94
CA ILE A 163 -0.96 -13.56 13.69
C ILE A 163 -0.54 -13.47 15.15
N PHE A 164 -0.76 -12.33 15.79
CA PHE A 164 -0.37 -12.10 17.17
C PHE A 164 -1.29 -11.09 17.86
N HIS A 165 -1.18 -11.06 19.18
CA HIS A 165 -1.79 -10.01 20.01
C HIS A 165 -0.74 -8.97 20.42
N PRO A 166 -0.99 -7.68 20.20
CA PRO A 166 -0.14 -6.63 20.73
C PRO A 166 -0.32 -6.50 22.25
N SER A 167 0.75 -6.15 22.97
CA SER A 167 0.76 -6.09 24.44
C SER A 167 -0.24 -5.08 25.03
N ASP A 168 -0.54 -4.01 24.31
CA ASP A 168 -1.50 -2.97 24.70
C ASP A 168 -2.95 -3.31 24.32
N ALA A 169 -3.18 -4.31 23.47
CA ALA A 169 -4.52 -4.79 23.10
C ALA A 169 -4.55 -6.33 22.97
N PRO A 170 -4.49 -7.07 24.09
CA PRO A 170 -4.31 -8.53 24.09
C PRO A 170 -5.49 -9.33 23.52
N ALA A 171 -6.64 -8.71 23.27
CA ALA A 171 -7.82 -9.34 22.69
C ALA A 171 -7.95 -9.10 21.16
N VAL A 172 -7.02 -8.35 20.56
CA VAL A 172 -7.07 -8.00 19.14
C VAL A 172 -6.12 -8.88 18.35
N ASP A 173 -6.62 -9.48 17.28
CA ASP A 173 -5.80 -10.20 16.30
C ASP A 173 -5.20 -9.22 15.30
N VAL A 174 -3.88 -9.08 15.31
CA VAL A 174 -3.13 -8.37 14.27
C VAL A 174 -2.60 -9.38 13.26
N GLN A 175 -2.95 -9.19 11.99
CA GLN A 175 -2.40 -9.95 10.88
C GLN A 175 -1.27 -9.17 10.23
N LEU A 176 -0.09 -9.76 10.14
CA LEU A 176 1.08 -9.22 9.46
C LEU A 176 1.51 -10.18 8.35
N LYS A 177 1.50 -9.69 7.11
CA LYS A 177 2.03 -10.40 5.94
C LYS A 177 3.25 -9.69 5.41
N ILE A 178 4.31 -10.45 5.19
CA ILE A 178 5.58 -9.98 4.65
C ILE A 178 5.87 -10.77 3.38
N SER A 179 6.17 -10.06 2.31
CA SER A 179 6.47 -10.61 1.00
C SER A 179 7.81 -10.06 0.56
N GLU A 180 8.86 -10.87 0.75
CA GLU A 180 10.21 -10.59 0.26
C GLU A 180 10.31 -11.07 -1.21
N ARG A 181 10.90 -10.23 -2.08
CA ARG A 181 11.00 -10.49 -3.53
C ARG A 181 12.42 -10.29 -4.03
N GLN A 182 12.69 -10.75 -5.25
CA GLN A 182 14.02 -10.69 -5.85
C GLN A 182 14.52 -9.27 -6.18
N ASP A 183 13.59 -8.33 -6.35
CA ASP A 183 13.87 -6.93 -6.64
C ASP A 183 12.68 -6.04 -6.24
N VAL A 184 12.88 -4.73 -6.34
CA VAL A 184 11.88 -3.69 -6.01
C VAL A 184 10.63 -3.80 -6.89
N THR A 185 10.80 -4.03 -8.20
CA THR A 185 9.68 -4.14 -9.15
C THR A 185 8.77 -5.31 -8.81
N ASN A 186 9.34 -6.46 -8.46
CA ASN A 186 8.60 -7.65 -8.06
C ASN A 186 7.90 -7.48 -6.71
N ALA A 187 8.49 -6.72 -5.77
CA ALA A 187 7.78 -6.32 -4.55
C ALA A 187 6.57 -5.45 -4.86
N HIS A 188 6.71 -4.51 -5.80
CA HIS A 188 5.61 -3.64 -6.25
C HIS A 188 4.50 -4.46 -6.94
N LEU A 189 4.86 -5.48 -7.73
CA LEU A 189 3.90 -6.40 -8.34
C LEU A 189 3.14 -7.22 -7.29
N ALA A 190 3.85 -7.77 -6.29
CA ALA A 190 3.23 -8.55 -5.22
C ALA A 190 2.18 -7.73 -4.43
N MET A 191 2.43 -6.44 -4.22
CA MET A 191 1.44 -5.53 -3.64
C MET A 191 0.21 -5.39 -4.54
N LEU A 192 0.38 -5.17 -5.84
CA LEU A 192 -0.75 -5.07 -6.77
C LEU A 192 -1.54 -6.37 -6.85
N GLU A 193 -0.88 -7.53 -6.86
CA GLU A 193 -1.55 -8.83 -6.88
C GLU A 193 -2.43 -8.98 -5.64
N ARG A 194 -1.91 -8.55 -4.48
CA ARG A 194 -2.67 -8.55 -3.23
C ARG A 194 -3.91 -7.65 -3.30
N PHE A 195 -3.78 -6.45 -3.87
CA PHE A 195 -4.90 -5.53 -4.02
C PHE A 195 -5.92 -6.00 -5.05
N PHE A 196 -5.47 -6.64 -6.13
CA PHE A 196 -6.32 -7.23 -7.16
C PHE A 196 -7.17 -8.37 -6.59
N VAL A 197 -6.55 -9.30 -5.85
CA VAL A 197 -7.25 -10.42 -5.19
C VAL A 197 -8.21 -9.95 -4.11
N ALA A 198 -7.92 -8.83 -3.43
CA ALA A 198 -8.83 -8.25 -2.46
C ALA A 198 -10.13 -7.70 -3.09
N ALA A 199 -10.27 -7.76 -4.42
CA ALA A 199 -11.42 -7.28 -5.19
C ALA A 199 -11.83 -5.86 -4.82
N ALA A 200 -10.86 -5.02 -4.45
CA ALA A 200 -11.11 -3.66 -4.03
C ALA A 200 -11.63 -2.87 -5.26
N PRO A 201 -12.89 -2.38 -5.24
CA PRO A 201 -13.49 -1.72 -6.41
C PRO A 201 -12.87 -0.36 -6.72
N GLN A 202 -11.97 0.15 -5.86
CA GLN A 202 -11.30 1.43 -6.01
C GLN A 202 -9.86 1.35 -5.49
N PRO A 203 -8.94 2.17 -6.02
CA PRO A 203 -7.59 2.25 -5.53
C PRO A 203 -7.59 2.67 -4.06
N PHE A 204 -6.77 2.00 -3.24
CA PHE A 204 -6.56 2.42 -1.87
C PHE A 204 -5.97 3.85 -1.85
N PRO A 205 -6.36 4.70 -0.88
CA PRO A 205 -5.76 6.01 -0.74
C PRO A 205 -4.26 5.88 -0.45
N LEU A 206 -3.47 6.70 -1.15
CA LEU A 206 -2.02 6.80 -0.93
C LEU A 206 -1.76 7.44 0.44
N GLY A 207 -0.98 6.79 1.29
CA GLY A 207 -0.72 7.25 2.67
C GLY A 207 -0.14 8.67 2.75
N SER A 208 0.66 9.08 1.77
CA SER A 208 1.25 10.43 1.73
C SER A 208 0.21 11.54 1.56
N SER A 209 -0.92 11.28 0.90
CA SER A 209 -2.02 12.28 0.82
C SER A 209 -2.75 12.47 2.15
N LEU A 210 -2.49 11.58 3.12
CA LEU A 210 -3.05 11.59 4.46
C LEU A 210 -1.97 11.85 5.54
N GLY A 211 -0.77 12.31 5.13
CA GLY A 211 0.32 12.64 6.05
C GLY A 211 1.03 11.44 6.67
N VAL A 212 0.81 10.23 6.13
CA VAL A 212 1.50 9.01 6.56
C VAL A 212 2.75 8.79 5.73
N ASP A 213 3.92 8.99 6.33
CA ASP A 213 5.22 8.72 5.72
C ASP A 213 5.78 7.38 6.20
N VAL A 214 5.31 6.30 5.57
CA VAL A 214 5.77 4.92 5.80
C VAL A 214 6.16 4.32 4.46
N GLY A 215 7.25 3.57 4.41
CA GLY A 215 7.71 2.91 3.19
C GLY A 215 8.18 3.86 2.08
N ASP A 216 8.64 3.29 0.97
CA ASP A 216 8.77 3.97 -0.33
C ASP A 216 7.39 4.34 -0.88
N ARG A 217 6.40 3.47 -0.66
CA ARG A 217 4.99 3.74 -0.89
C ARG A 217 4.15 3.12 0.21
N CYS A 218 3.09 3.81 0.60
CA CYS A 218 2.12 3.34 1.59
C CYS A 218 0.72 3.55 1.05
N TYR A 219 -0.16 2.59 1.29
CA TYR A 219 -1.58 2.62 1.00
C TYR A 219 -2.34 2.23 2.25
N LEU A 220 -3.46 2.90 2.49
CA LEU A 220 -4.30 2.64 3.65
C LEU A 220 -5.54 1.87 3.22
N GLY A 221 -5.90 0.84 3.99
CA GLY A 221 -7.07 0.02 3.72
C GLY A 221 -8.39 0.77 3.95
N TRP A 222 -9.50 0.09 3.68
CA TRP A 222 -10.82 0.61 4.02
C TRP A 222 -11.08 0.49 5.52
N GLY A 223 -11.62 1.55 6.12
CA GLY A 223 -11.96 1.59 7.53
C GLY A 223 -11.42 2.87 8.21
N PRO A 224 -11.43 2.90 9.55
CA PRO A 224 -10.69 3.89 10.32
C PRO A 224 -9.23 3.96 9.86
N VAL A 225 -8.67 5.17 9.84
CA VAL A 225 -7.27 5.38 9.45
C VAL A 225 -6.38 4.56 10.37
N GLY A 226 -5.60 3.67 9.75
CA GLY A 226 -4.64 2.83 10.44
C GLY A 226 -5.13 1.43 10.80
N ASP A 227 -6.40 1.05 10.57
CA ASP A 227 -6.85 -0.35 10.78
C ASP A 227 -6.21 -1.32 9.78
N SER A 228 -5.82 -0.82 8.60
CA SER A 228 -4.99 -1.55 7.66
C SER A 228 -4.00 -0.64 6.96
N VAL A 229 -2.74 -1.07 6.95
CA VAL A 229 -1.62 -0.36 6.35
C VAL A 229 -0.86 -1.33 5.47
N SER A 230 -0.70 -1.00 4.20
CA SER A 230 0.09 -1.77 3.24
C SER A 230 1.18 -0.88 2.69
N PHE A 231 2.45 -1.26 2.85
CA PHE A 231 3.57 -0.44 2.40
C PHE A 231 4.66 -1.28 1.75
N LEU A 232 5.45 -0.60 0.93
CA LEU A 232 6.60 -1.13 0.22
C LEU A 232 7.84 -0.49 0.79
N ARG A 233 8.89 -1.27 1.03
CA ARG A 233 10.22 -0.76 1.35
C ARG A 233 11.25 -1.65 0.68
N ASN A 234 12.05 -1.08 -0.21
CA ASN A 234 13.04 -1.83 -0.98
C ASN A 234 12.38 -2.99 -1.76
N ASN A 235 12.82 -4.24 -1.55
CA ASN A 235 12.26 -5.45 -2.14
C ASN A 235 11.25 -6.16 -1.23
N VAL A 236 10.72 -5.48 -0.21
CA VAL A 236 9.78 -6.05 0.75
C VAL A 236 8.44 -5.33 0.66
N PHE A 237 7.39 -6.13 0.49
CA PHE A 237 6.01 -5.71 0.65
C PHE A 237 5.49 -6.15 2.01
N VAL A 238 4.90 -5.22 2.76
CA VAL A 238 4.32 -5.46 4.09
C VAL A 238 2.84 -5.08 4.07
N SER A 239 2.00 -5.96 4.60
CA SER A 239 0.56 -5.72 4.78
C SER A 239 0.15 -6.04 6.22
N LEU A 240 -0.39 -5.04 6.90
CA LEU A 240 -0.89 -5.11 8.27
C LEU A 240 -2.39 -4.87 8.28
N SER A 241 -3.12 -5.61 9.10
CA SER A 241 -4.53 -5.34 9.36
C SER A 241 -4.98 -5.83 10.73
N ALA A 242 -5.82 -5.04 11.40
CA ALA A 242 -6.50 -5.39 12.63
C ALA A 242 -7.88 -4.72 12.68
N SER A 243 -8.85 -5.35 13.33
CA SER A 243 -10.19 -4.77 13.49
C SER A 243 -10.25 -3.95 14.78
N GLY A 244 -10.49 -2.63 14.69
CA GLY A 244 -10.64 -1.76 15.85
C GLY A 244 -9.33 -1.46 16.59
N TYR A 245 -8.19 -1.60 15.91
CA TYR A 245 -6.87 -1.29 16.42
C TYR A 245 -6.02 -0.69 15.31
N SER A 246 -5.40 0.47 15.59
CA SER A 246 -4.55 1.13 14.62
C SER A 246 -3.18 0.44 14.56
N VAL A 247 -2.87 -0.17 13.41
CA VAL A 247 -1.57 -0.79 13.11
C VAL A 247 -0.52 0.22 12.63
N LEU A 248 -0.81 1.53 12.67
CA LEU A 248 0.09 2.56 12.11
C LEU A 248 1.42 2.65 12.88
N SER A 249 1.40 2.64 14.21
CA SER A 249 2.61 2.69 15.03
C SER A 249 3.51 1.47 14.79
N LEU A 250 2.88 0.31 14.60
CA LEU A 250 3.57 -0.93 14.25
C LEU A 250 4.18 -0.87 12.85
N ALA A 251 3.44 -0.33 11.87
CA ALA A 251 3.95 -0.12 10.51
C ALA A 251 5.20 0.78 10.50
N GLN A 252 5.20 1.87 11.29
CA GLN A 252 6.36 2.77 11.42
C GLN A 252 7.59 2.07 12.02
N LYS A 253 7.39 1.20 13.03
CA LYS A 253 8.48 0.40 13.62
C LYS A 253 9.07 -0.59 12.61
N LEU A 254 8.21 -1.33 11.90
CA LEU A 254 8.62 -2.28 10.85
C LEU A 254 9.37 -1.58 9.72
N ASP A 255 8.88 -0.40 9.32
CA ASP A 255 9.52 0.42 8.30
C ASP A 255 10.92 0.88 8.71
N SER A 256 11.07 1.34 9.95
CA SER A 256 12.37 1.73 10.52
C SER A 256 13.36 0.57 10.53
N GLU A 257 12.89 -0.65 10.87
CA GLU A 257 13.72 -1.86 10.84
C GLU A 257 14.17 -2.20 9.42
N LEU A 258 13.25 -2.13 8.44
CA LEU A 258 13.55 -2.39 7.03
C LEU A 258 14.52 -1.39 6.44
N VAL A 259 14.42 -0.11 6.83
CA VAL A 259 15.42 0.91 6.46
C VAL A 259 16.80 0.48 6.94
N ILE A 260 16.96 0.13 8.22
CA ILE A 260 18.25 -0.31 8.79
C ILE A 260 18.78 -1.54 8.05
N ARG A 261 17.93 -2.52 7.74
CA ARG A 261 18.35 -3.75 7.04
C ARG A 261 18.70 -3.53 5.57
N SER A 262 18.06 -2.57 4.92
CA SER A 262 18.30 -2.24 3.51
C SER A 262 19.62 -1.50 3.27
N PHE A 263 20.27 -1.00 4.32
CA PHE A 263 21.63 -0.47 4.26
C PHE A 263 22.66 -1.54 4.61
N ALA A 264 23.80 -1.53 3.92
CA ALA A 264 24.92 -2.42 4.18
C ALA A 264 25.72 -1.90 5.38
N GLY A 265 25.09 -1.88 6.56
CA GLY A 265 25.69 -1.28 7.76
C GLY A 265 25.84 0.23 7.66
N PRO A 266 26.50 0.86 8.63
CA PRO A 266 26.71 2.30 8.60
C PRO A 266 27.77 2.65 7.55
N VAL A 267 27.37 3.44 6.56
CA VAL A 267 28.23 3.80 5.43
C VAL A 267 29.05 5.02 5.79
N LEU A 268 30.37 4.93 5.59
CA LEU A 268 31.25 6.09 5.69
C LEU A 268 31.18 6.87 4.39
N LEU A 269 30.53 8.03 4.42
CA LEU A 269 30.48 8.96 3.28
C LEU A 269 31.69 9.88 3.31
N GLN A 270 32.24 10.21 2.14
CA GLN A 270 33.30 11.20 1.97
C GLN A 270 34.50 11.04 2.94
N PRO A 271 35.09 9.84 3.07
CA PRO A 271 36.29 9.68 3.89
C PRO A 271 37.42 10.52 3.30
N GLY A 272 38.11 11.29 4.14
CA GLY A 272 39.24 12.11 3.76
C GLY A 272 40.17 12.39 4.92
N ILE A 273 41.38 12.86 4.61
CA ILE A 273 42.39 13.21 5.61
C ILE A 273 42.88 14.63 5.39
N SER A 274 42.98 15.41 6.46
CA SER A 274 43.50 16.78 6.45
C SER A 274 44.13 17.08 7.80
N GLU A 275 45.32 17.69 7.83
CA GLU A 275 45.95 18.17 9.08
C GLU A 275 46.04 17.11 10.20
N ARG A 276 46.35 15.84 9.85
CA ARG A 276 46.38 14.69 10.79
C ARG A 276 45.03 14.39 11.44
N ALA A 277 43.94 14.72 10.77
CA ALA A 277 42.59 14.35 11.15
C ALA A 277 41.91 13.60 9.99
N PHE A 278 41.36 12.44 10.31
CA PHE A 278 40.46 11.72 9.41
C PHE A 278 39.06 12.29 9.58
N HIS A 279 38.45 12.70 8.47
CA HIS A 279 37.09 13.21 8.44
C HIS A 279 36.22 12.31 7.58
N LEU A 280 34.97 12.14 8.01
CA LEU A 280 33.97 11.35 7.32
C LEU A 280 32.58 11.88 7.66
N SER A 281 31.59 11.48 6.89
CA SER A 281 30.17 11.77 7.13
C SER A 281 29.41 10.46 7.35
N VAL A 282 28.55 10.42 8.36
CA VAL A 282 27.74 9.26 8.73
C VAL A 282 26.26 9.61 8.59
N PRO A 283 25.49 8.93 7.73
CA PRO A 283 24.04 8.99 7.81
C PRO A 283 23.59 8.28 9.09
N THR A 284 22.99 9.02 10.02
CA THR A 284 22.57 8.47 11.32
C THR A 284 21.09 8.19 11.37
N VAL A 285 20.70 7.20 12.19
CA VAL A 285 19.30 6.89 12.53
C VAL A 285 19.02 7.43 13.93
N ALA A 286 17.90 8.14 14.09
CA ALA A 286 17.50 8.69 15.38
C ALA A 286 17.39 7.60 16.46
N GLY A 287 18.00 7.82 17.61
CA GLY A 287 17.95 6.90 18.75
C GLY A 287 18.94 5.72 18.69
N LYS A 288 19.76 5.61 17.64
CA LYS A 288 20.90 4.69 17.61
C LYS A 288 22.17 5.39 18.09
N THR A 289 23.10 4.66 18.69
CA THR A 289 24.40 5.22 19.09
C THR A 289 25.48 4.73 18.15
N TYR A 290 26.38 5.61 17.74
CA TYR A 290 27.44 5.31 16.79
C TYR A 290 28.79 5.42 17.48
N VAL A 291 29.66 4.47 17.22
CA VAL A 291 31.03 4.42 17.76
C VAL A 291 31.99 4.23 16.60
N ILE A 292 32.88 5.20 16.41
CA ILE A 292 34.04 5.01 15.54
C ILE A 292 35.10 4.30 16.35
N GLU A 293 35.66 3.25 15.78
CA GLU A 293 36.77 2.52 16.37
C GLU A 293 37.97 2.65 15.43
N SER A 294 39.17 2.70 16.01
CA SER A 294 40.41 2.83 15.26
C SER A 294 41.46 1.82 15.69
N THR A 295 42.32 1.42 14.75
CA THR A 295 43.51 0.62 15.01
C THR A 295 44.62 0.97 14.03
N ASP A 296 45.87 0.79 14.42
CA ASP A 296 47.03 0.97 13.54
C ASP A 296 47.35 -0.31 12.73
N SER A 297 46.64 -1.42 12.98
CA SER A 297 46.88 -2.70 12.30
C SER A 297 45.62 -3.54 12.16
N LEU A 298 45.34 -4.00 10.94
CA LEU A 298 44.23 -4.92 10.65
C LEU A 298 44.42 -6.31 11.27
N ALA A 299 45.64 -6.68 11.68
CA ALA A 299 45.90 -7.96 12.35
C ALA A 299 45.47 -7.95 13.83
N THR A 300 45.25 -6.76 14.41
CA THR A 300 44.82 -6.64 15.81
C THR A 300 43.30 -6.83 15.94
N THR A 301 42.89 -7.58 16.97
CA THR A 301 41.47 -7.80 17.30
C THR A 301 40.92 -6.70 18.21
N ASN A 302 41.79 -6.01 18.96
CA ASN A 302 41.42 -4.96 19.89
C ASN A 302 41.45 -3.60 19.19
N TRP A 303 40.27 -3.06 18.89
CA TRP A 303 40.12 -1.73 18.31
C TRP A 303 39.88 -0.70 19.42
N THR A 304 40.49 0.48 19.30
CA THR A 304 40.30 1.57 20.26
C THR A 304 39.03 2.32 19.89
N ALA A 305 38.01 2.23 20.75
CA ALA A 305 36.76 2.97 20.59
C ALA A 305 36.94 4.46 20.93
N LEU A 306 36.48 5.32 20.03
CA LEU A 306 36.33 6.75 20.26
C LEU A 306 35.01 7.03 20.98
N PRO A 307 34.84 8.24 21.57
CA PRO A 307 33.60 8.59 22.25
C PRO A 307 32.36 8.37 21.36
N PRO A 308 31.32 7.69 21.87
CA PRO A 308 30.09 7.47 21.12
C PRO A 308 29.39 8.79 20.79
N PHE A 309 28.63 8.82 19.70
CA PHE A 309 27.71 9.92 19.39
C PHE A 309 26.31 9.39 19.06
N PRO A 310 25.24 10.07 19.52
CA PRO A 310 23.89 9.68 19.20
C PRO A 310 23.56 10.03 17.75
N GLY A 311 22.82 9.15 17.10
CA GLY A 311 22.16 9.42 15.83
C GLY A 311 20.91 10.26 16.03
N ASP A 312 20.72 11.22 15.12
CA ASP A 312 19.62 12.19 15.15
C ASP A 312 18.75 12.11 13.89
N GLY A 313 18.97 11.12 13.02
CA GLY A 313 18.25 10.98 11.76
C GLY A 313 18.85 11.83 10.62
N THR A 314 19.95 12.54 10.86
CA THR A 314 20.63 13.38 9.86
C THR A 314 22.03 12.86 9.52
N ILE A 315 22.69 13.50 8.55
CA ILE A 315 24.09 13.22 8.20
C ILE A 315 25.01 13.96 9.18
N ARG A 316 25.75 13.20 9.99
CA ARG A 316 26.73 13.70 10.96
C ARG A 316 28.13 13.71 10.35
N ARG A 317 28.77 14.88 10.30
CA ARG A 317 30.21 14.97 10.00
C ARG A 317 31.01 14.67 11.25
N VAL A 318 31.96 13.75 11.16
CA VAL A 318 32.81 13.34 12.26
C VAL A 318 34.27 13.57 11.88
N THR A 319 35.04 14.10 12.81
CA THR A 319 36.48 14.33 12.68
C THR A 319 37.16 13.60 13.81
N VAL A 320 38.07 12.71 13.45
CA VAL A 320 38.82 11.87 14.40
C VAL A 320 40.32 12.08 14.20
N PRO A 321 41.11 12.11 15.27
CA PRO A 321 42.56 12.27 15.12
C PRO A 321 43.17 11.07 14.38
N ALA A 322 44.11 11.34 13.48
CA ALA A 322 44.84 10.35 12.69
C ALA A 322 46.36 10.54 12.87
N TRP A 323 46.92 9.90 13.90
CA TRP A 323 48.30 10.17 14.35
C TRP A 323 49.33 9.23 13.71
N SER A 324 48.88 8.03 13.35
CA SER A 324 49.73 6.99 12.78
C SER A 324 49.77 7.09 11.25
N PRO A 325 50.92 6.78 10.59
CA PRO A 325 51.03 6.77 9.13
C PRO A 325 50.04 5.81 8.46
N HIS A 326 49.68 4.73 9.17
CA HIS A 326 48.63 3.80 8.80
C HIS A 326 47.69 3.66 9.99
N GLN A 327 46.45 4.10 9.82
CA GLN A 327 45.38 3.94 10.81
C GLN A 327 44.10 3.56 10.08
N PHE A 328 43.44 2.53 10.59
CA PHE A 328 42.22 1.95 10.06
C PHE A 328 41.05 2.37 10.95
N PHE A 329 39.92 2.70 10.32
CA PHE A 329 38.71 3.12 11.01
C PHE A 329 37.55 2.22 10.62
N ARG A 330 36.71 1.88 11.59
CA ARG A 330 35.42 1.23 11.35
C ARG A 330 34.34 1.92 12.18
N LEU A 331 33.11 1.82 11.71
CA LEU A 331 31.96 2.38 12.39
C LEU A 331 31.07 1.25 12.87
N ARG A 332 30.72 1.30 14.16
CA ARG A 332 29.84 0.34 14.81
C ARG A 332 28.61 1.08 15.31
N ILE A 333 27.46 0.43 15.16
CA ILE A 333 26.19 0.89 15.74
C ILE A 333 25.99 0.12 17.05
N GLN A 334 25.60 0.84 18.11
CA GLN A 334 25.21 0.33 19.42
C GLN A 334 23.71 0.48 19.64
#